data_AF-A0A5D9DDE1-F1
#
_entry.id   AF-A0A5D9DDE1-F1
#
_cell.length_a   1.000
_cell.length_b   1.000
_cell.length_c   1.000
_cell.angle_alpha   90.00
_cell.angle_beta   90.00
_cell.angle_gamma   90.00
#
_symmetry.space_group_name_H-M   'P 1'
#
loop_
_entity.id
_entity.type
_entity.pdbx_description
1 polymer ?
#
loop_
_entity_poly.entity_id
_entity_poly.type
_entity_poly.pdbx_seq_one_letter_code
_entity_poly.pdbx_strand_id
1 'polypeptide(L)'
;MTRDEWLKVANPWRIVEAAAYDELARDAAVVRIIDTCLELKLVRRHDSVGYKPFSVTGTVPMPGSGRNIDQAMLAAERYRPESDWHRVCGWLLDQMPKRQAAAMMLQAARVRPDKLGSSQWAVTASQMVERQALLLRDLGMVEYVPTPFQSVEDLQKAAQRARKRLREWLAEETCDQHIDEVSGWRYLI
;
A
#
# COMPACT_ATOMS: atom_id res chain seq x y z
N MET A 1 10.18 -19.82 6.24
CA MET A 1 9.74 -18.71 7.12
C MET A 1 8.24 -18.78 7.28
N THR A 2 7.70 -18.37 8.42
CA THR A 2 6.25 -18.23 8.60
C THR A 2 5.73 -16.96 7.91
N ARG A 3 4.43 -16.89 7.64
CA ARG A 3 3.79 -15.69 7.05
C ARG A 3 4.06 -14.42 7.87
N ASP A 4 4.03 -14.53 9.19
CA ASP A 4 4.27 -13.40 10.10
C ASP A 4 5.74 -12.96 10.12
N GLU A 5 6.67 -13.87 9.89
CA GLU A 5 8.08 -13.53 9.71
C GLU A 5 8.29 -12.76 8.40
N TRP A 6 7.64 -13.17 7.32
CA TRP A 6 7.68 -12.45 6.04
C TRP A 6 7.14 -11.03 6.15
N LEU A 7 6.03 -10.82 6.88
CA LEU A 7 5.47 -9.49 7.13
C LEU A 7 6.40 -8.56 7.91
N LYS A 8 7.34 -9.10 8.70
CA LYS A 8 8.32 -8.34 9.49
C LYS A 8 9.61 -7.99 8.74
N VAL A 9 9.82 -8.52 7.53
CA VAL A 9 11.04 -8.26 6.75
C VAL A 9 11.15 -6.77 6.41
N ALA A 10 12.21 -6.09 6.84
CA ALA A 10 12.31 -4.64 6.66
C ALA A 10 12.31 -4.20 5.18
N ASN A 11 12.96 -4.96 4.29
CA ASN A 11 13.00 -4.66 2.87
C ASN A 11 11.82 -5.33 2.12
N PRO A 12 10.88 -4.57 1.54
CA PRO A 12 9.75 -5.13 0.80
C PRO A 12 10.16 -5.93 -0.45
N TRP A 13 11.27 -5.57 -1.11
CA TRP A 13 11.75 -6.24 -2.32
C TRP A 13 12.09 -7.71 -2.09
N ARG A 14 12.67 -8.03 -0.93
CA ARG A 14 13.00 -9.41 -0.55
C ARG A 14 11.78 -10.34 -0.49
N ILE A 15 10.61 -9.78 -0.20
CA ILE A 15 9.37 -10.55 -0.12
C ILE A 15 8.84 -10.81 -1.53
N VAL A 16 9.03 -9.86 -2.45
CA VAL A 16 8.64 -10.02 -3.86
C VAL A 16 9.56 -11.02 -4.58
N GLU A 17 10.88 -10.91 -4.40
CA GLU A 17 11.85 -11.89 -4.91
C GLU A 17 11.51 -13.32 -4.41
N ALA A 18 11.12 -13.45 -3.13
CA ALA A 18 10.72 -14.72 -2.56
C ALA A 18 9.32 -15.18 -2.99
N ALA A 19 8.45 -14.28 -3.47
CA ALA A 19 7.06 -14.58 -3.85
C ALA A 19 6.96 -15.49 -5.08
N ALA A 20 7.99 -15.49 -5.94
CA ALA A 20 8.08 -16.42 -7.07
C ALA A 20 8.12 -17.88 -6.58
N TYR A 21 8.87 -18.15 -5.50
CA TYR A 21 9.19 -19.52 -5.06
C TYR A 21 8.45 -19.96 -3.79
N ASP A 22 8.00 -19.04 -2.92
CA ASP A 22 7.33 -19.34 -1.66
C ASP A 22 5.91 -18.74 -1.63
N GLU A 23 4.90 -19.61 -1.46
CA GLU A 23 3.49 -19.21 -1.37
C GLU A 23 3.21 -18.33 -0.15
N LEU A 24 3.90 -18.55 0.98
CA LEU A 24 3.71 -17.77 2.20
C LEU A 24 4.31 -16.36 2.04
N ALA A 25 5.44 -16.25 1.32
CA ALA A 25 6.04 -14.97 0.95
C ALA A 25 5.09 -14.20 0.02
N ARG A 26 4.48 -14.89 -0.95
CA ARG A 26 3.52 -14.31 -1.88
C ARG A 26 2.29 -13.73 -1.18
N ASP A 27 1.73 -14.45 -0.21
CA ASP A 27 0.61 -13.93 0.59
C ASP A 27 1.01 -12.72 1.45
N ALA A 28 2.23 -12.72 1.99
CA ALA A 28 2.76 -11.56 2.70
C ALA A 28 3.02 -10.36 1.77
N ALA A 29 3.50 -10.59 0.54
CA ALA A 29 3.71 -9.56 -0.48
C ALA A 29 2.39 -8.89 -0.87
N VAL A 30 1.33 -9.68 -1.14
CA VAL A 30 0.00 -9.14 -1.47
C VAL A 30 -0.52 -8.22 -0.35
N VAL A 31 -0.39 -8.63 0.91
CA VAL A 31 -0.81 -7.82 2.06
C VAL A 31 -0.03 -6.50 2.09
N ARG A 32 1.30 -6.56 1.96
CA ARG A 32 2.14 -5.36 1.99
C ARG A 32 1.89 -4.39 0.85
N ILE A 33 1.65 -4.89 -0.37
CA ILE A 33 1.31 -4.05 -1.52
C ILE A 33 -0.01 -3.30 -1.24
N ILE A 34 -1.02 -4.02 -0.72
CA ILE A 34 -2.32 -3.42 -0.37
C ILE A 34 -2.15 -2.38 0.74
N ASP A 35 -1.40 -2.68 1.80
CA ASP A 35 -1.16 -1.76 2.91
C ASP A 35 -0.42 -0.51 2.43
N THR A 36 0.62 -0.68 1.60
CA THR A 36 1.36 0.44 0.99
C THR A 36 0.42 1.31 0.14
N CYS A 37 -0.44 0.70 -0.67
CA CYS A 37 -1.44 1.45 -1.45
C CYS A 37 -2.41 2.22 -0.56
N LEU A 38 -2.84 1.64 0.56
CA LEU A 38 -3.72 2.31 1.52
C LEU A 38 -3.03 3.46 2.23
N GLU A 39 -1.78 3.29 2.63
CA GLU A 39 -0.97 4.37 3.23
C GLU A 39 -0.84 5.57 2.28
N LEU A 40 -0.60 5.30 0.99
CA LEU A 40 -0.54 6.32 -0.05
C LEU A 40 -1.87 7.06 -0.23
N LYS A 41 -3.00 6.34 -0.26
CA LYS A 41 -4.32 6.92 -0.52
C LYS A 41 -4.95 7.60 0.69
N LEU A 42 -4.76 7.06 1.90
CA LEU A 42 -5.34 7.60 3.14
C LEU A 42 -4.47 8.65 3.83
N VAL A 43 -3.32 9.02 3.25
CA VAL A 43 -2.36 9.98 3.83
C VAL A 43 -1.95 9.58 5.26
N ARG A 44 -1.96 8.27 5.57
CA ARG A 44 -1.53 7.74 6.89
C ARG A 44 -0.02 7.84 7.12
N ARG A 45 0.70 8.52 6.22
CA ARG A 45 2.13 8.85 6.35
C ARG A 45 2.47 9.45 7.71
N HIS A 46 1.56 10.27 8.27
CA HIS A 46 1.74 10.90 9.58
C HIS A 46 1.54 9.96 10.78
N ASP A 47 0.81 8.86 10.62
CA ASP A 47 0.47 7.91 11.70
C ASP A 47 1.39 6.67 11.71
N SER A 48 2.24 6.53 10.69
CA SER A 48 3.21 5.43 10.61
C SER A 48 4.27 5.57 11.71
N VAL A 49 4.40 4.53 12.54
CA VAL A 49 5.35 4.47 13.65
C VAL A 49 6.77 4.56 13.09
N GLY A 50 7.37 5.74 13.19
CA GLY A 50 8.67 6.08 12.61
C GLY A 50 8.71 7.44 11.92
N TYR A 51 7.57 8.00 11.53
CA TYR A 51 7.49 9.35 10.97
C TYR A 51 7.54 10.39 12.10
N LYS A 52 8.73 10.97 12.33
CA LYS A 52 8.84 12.19 13.14
C LYS A 52 8.44 13.39 12.28
N PRO A 53 7.53 14.27 12.72
CA PRO A 53 7.30 15.53 12.03
C PRO A 53 8.61 16.32 12.03
N PHE A 54 9.24 16.47 10.88
CA PHE A 54 10.35 17.38 10.74
C PHE A 54 9.80 18.77 10.46
N SER A 55 10.21 19.75 11.25
CA SER A 55 9.93 21.14 10.94
C SER A 55 10.85 21.59 9.82
N VAL A 56 10.27 22.09 8.72
CA VAL A 56 11.02 22.70 7.61
C VAL A 56 11.83 23.92 8.09
N THR A 57 11.48 24.51 9.25
CA THR A 57 12.25 25.61 9.87
C THR A 57 13.57 25.17 10.55
N GLY A 58 13.89 23.88 10.60
CA GLY A 58 15.19 23.38 11.08
C GLY A 58 16.35 23.49 10.08
N THR A 59 16.10 24.04 8.88
CA THR A 59 17.07 24.08 7.76
C THR A 59 18.12 25.17 7.86
N VAL A 60 18.19 25.94 8.96
CA VAL A 60 19.31 26.86 9.19
C VAL A 60 20.35 26.13 10.05
N PRO A 61 21.52 25.76 9.52
CA PRO A 61 22.58 25.18 10.32
C PRO A 61 23.07 26.26 11.30
N MET A 62 22.69 26.12 12.57
CA MET A 62 23.30 26.90 13.64
C MET A 62 24.79 26.54 13.69
N PRO A 63 25.70 27.51 13.56
CA PRO A 63 27.13 27.24 13.57
C PRO A 63 27.52 26.69 14.95
N GLY A 64 28.01 25.45 14.98
CA GLY A 64 28.46 24.77 16.21
C GLY A 64 27.80 23.41 16.49
N SER A 65 26.73 23.03 15.78
CA SER A 65 26.15 21.68 15.91
C SER A 65 26.99 20.69 15.10
N GLY A 66 27.72 19.81 15.81
CA GLY A 66 28.46 18.71 15.20
C GLY A 66 27.59 17.92 14.22
N ARG A 67 28.21 17.50 13.11
CA ARG A 67 27.63 16.68 12.05
C ARG A 67 27.10 15.36 12.61
N ASN A 68 25.92 15.36 13.19
CA ASN A 68 25.07 14.19 13.22
C ASN A 68 24.15 14.34 12.01
N ILE A 69 24.49 13.64 10.93
CA ILE A 69 23.57 13.40 9.83
C ILE A 69 22.30 12.87 10.51
N ASP A 70 21.23 13.67 10.45
CA ASP A 70 20.01 13.38 11.18
C ASP A 70 19.50 12.02 10.70
N GLN A 71 19.56 11.01 11.57
CA GLN A 71 19.05 9.67 11.26
C GLN A 71 17.57 9.75 10.85
N ALA A 72 16.85 10.79 11.29
CA ALA A 72 15.51 11.11 10.85
C ALA A 72 15.46 11.66 9.41
N MET A 73 16.46 12.42 8.95
CA MET A 73 16.58 12.85 7.55
C MET A 73 16.91 11.66 6.64
N LEU A 74 17.82 10.77 7.04
CA LEU A 74 18.09 9.54 6.30
C LEU A 74 16.87 8.59 6.27
N ALA A 75 16.10 8.51 7.36
CA ALA A 75 14.85 7.76 7.39
C ALA A 75 13.77 8.42 6.51
N ALA A 76 13.63 9.75 6.54
CA ALA A 76 12.70 10.49 5.69
C ALA A 76 13.08 10.42 4.20
N GLU A 77 14.38 10.39 3.87
CA GLU A 77 14.89 10.14 2.52
C GLU A 77 14.61 8.70 2.06
N ARG A 78 14.77 7.71 2.94
CA ARG A 78 14.38 6.30 2.67
C ARG A 78 12.87 6.12 2.46
N TYR A 79 12.05 6.89 3.18
CA TYR A 79 10.59 6.90 3.07
C TYR A 79 10.07 8.10 2.28
N ARG A 80 10.83 8.54 1.26
CA ARG A 80 10.37 9.58 0.34
C ARG A 80 9.02 9.19 -0.26
N PRO A 81 8.10 10.16 -0.48
CA PRO A 81 6.78 9.90 -1.04
C PRO A 81 6.73 9.15 -2.37
N GLU A 82 7.86 9.11 -3.07
CA GLU A 82 8.08 8.47 -4.36
C GLU A 82 9.16 7.39 -4.31
N SER A 83 9.33 6.66 -3.19
CA SER A 83 10.25 5.51 -3.23
C SER A 83 9.84 4.53 -4.33
N ASP A 84 10.80 3.83 -4.93
CA ASP A 84 10.53 2.95 -6.07
C ASP A 84 9.49 1.87 -5.74
N TRP A 85 9.42 1.46 -4.47
CA TRP A 85 8.39 0.56 -3.97
C TRP A 85 6.98 1.15 -4.09
N HIS A 86 6.79 2.43 -3.76
CA HIS A 86 5.50 3.12 -3.92
C HIS A 86 5.13 3.25 -5.39
N ARG A 87 6.10 3.54 -6.27
CA ARG A 87 5.89 3.61 -7.72
C ARG A 87 5.44 2.25 -8.28
N VAL A 88 6.10 1.17 -7.86
CA VAL A 88 5.71 -0.19 -8.23
C VAL A 88 4.33 -0.56 -7.70
N CYS A 89 3.99 -0.23 -6.45
CA CYS A 89 2.66 -0.47 -5.90
C CYS A 89 1.56 0.32 -6.65
N GLY A 90 1.83 1.58 -7.01
CA GLY A 90 0.92 2.38 -7.82
C GLY A 90 0.72 1.78 -9.21
N TRP A 91 1.81 1.41 -9.88
CA TRP A 91 1.76 0.76 -11.18
C TRP A 91 1.02 -0.58 -11.14
N LEU A 92 1.28 -1.42 -10.12
CA LEU A 92 0.57 -2.67 -9.85
C LEU A 92 -0.95 -2.44 -9.76
N LEU A 93 -1.36 -1.39 -9.05
CA LEU A 93 -2.76 -1.02 -8.91
C LEU A 93 -3.37 -0.56 -10.24
N ASP A 94 -2.61 0.18 -11.05
CA ASP A 94 -3.03 0.68 -12.37
C ASP A 94 -3.21 -0.44 -13.41
N GLN A 95 -2.46 -1.54 -13.29
CA GLN A 95 -2.63 -2.72 -14.15
C GLN A 95 -3.90 -3.53 -13.84
N MET A 96 -4.55 -3.26 -12.70
CA MET A 96 -5.74 -3.99 -12.30
C MET A 96 -7.01 -3.40 -12.92
N PRO A 97 -8.00 -4.24 -13.28
CA PRO A 97 -9.30 -3.74 -13.71
C PRO A 97 -9.89 -2.84 -12.64
N LYS A 98 -10.38 -1.66 -13.07
CA LYS A 98 -10.74 -0.59 -12.15
C LYS A 98 -11.67 -1.05 -11.01
N ARG A 99 -12.73 -1.77 -11.38
CA ARG A 99 -13.71 -2.33 -10.44
C ARG A 99 -13.07 -3.29 -9.41
N GLN A 100 -12.07 -4.07 -9.79
CA GLN A 100 -11.41 -5.00 -8.88
C GLN A 100 -10.48 -4.27 -7.90
N ALA A 101 -9.73 -3.28 -8.38
CA ALA A 101 -8.90 -2.41 -7.54
C ALA A 101 -9.76 -1.70 -6.48
N ALA A 102 -10.86 -1.06 -6.89
CA ALA A 102 -11.79 -0.39 -5.98
C ALA A 102 -12.36 -1.34 -4.90
N ALA A 103 -12.80 -2.54 -5.30
CA ALA A 103 -13.30 -3.54 -4.36
C ALA A 103 -12.24 -3.95 -3.33
N MET A 104 -11.02 -4.21 -3.80
CA MET A 104 -9.90 -4.61 -2.95
C MET A 104 -9.56 -3.52 -1.93
N MET A 105 -9.47 -2.26 -2.37
CA MET A 105 -9.15 -1.13 -1.52
C MET A 105 -10.24 -0.85 -0.49
N LEU A 106 -11.52 -0.89 -0.87
CA LEU A 106 -12.64 -0.73 0.06
C LEU A 106 -12.62 -1.81 1.15
N GLN A 107 -12.37 -3.07 0.78
CA GLN A 107 -12.29 -4.15 1.75
C GLN A 107 -11.09 -4.05 2.69
N ALA A 108 -9.95 -3.61 2.16
CA ALA A 108 -8.74 -3.48 2.93
C ALA A 108 -8.81 -2.28 3.89
N ALA A 109 -9.41 -1.17 3.46
CA ALA A 109 -9.60 0.02 4.29
C ALA A 109 -10.67 -0.19 5.38
N ARG A 110 -11.62 -1.11 5.19
CA ARG A 110 -12.72 -1.37 6.14
C ARG A 110 -12.20 -1.87 7.49
N VAL A 111 -12.43 -1.07 8.52
CA VAL A 111 -12.23 -1.45 9.92
C VAL A 111 -13.55 -1.99 10.47
N ARG A 112 -13.53 -3.15 11.14
CA ARG A 112 -14.73 -3.61 11.85
C ARG A 112 -14.97 -2.66 13.02
N PRO A 113 -16.18 -2.09 13.18
CA PRO A 113 -16.46 -1.19 14.28
C PRO A 113 -16.44 -1.99 15.59
N ASP A 114 -15.31 -1.95 16.28
CA ASP A 114 -15.22 -2.26 17.70
C ASP A 114 -14.83 -0.97 18.44
N LYS A 115 -15.29 -0.85 19.69
CA LYS A 115 -15.63 0.35 20.50
C LYS A 115 -14.66 1.55 20.59
N LEU A 116 -13.68 1.74 19.70
CA LEU A 116 -12.67 2.81 19.77
C LEU A 116 -12.57 3.57 18.43
N GLY A 117 -13.29 4.68 18.34
CA GLY A 117 -13.02 5.76 17.38
C GLY A 117 -14.11 6.01 16.34
N SER A 118 -14.36 7.29 16.05
CA SER A 118 -15.20 7.76 14.96
C SER A 118 -14.41 7.79 13.64
N SER A 119 -14.07 6.62 13.10
CA SER A 119 -13.51 6.52 11.74
C SER A 119 -14.63 6.30 10.73
N GLN A 120 -14.64 7.02 9.61
CA GLN A 120 -15.59 6.78 8.52
C GLN A 120 -15.45 5.37 7.90
N TRP A 121 -14.31 4.72 8.14
CA TRP A 121 -13.99 3.36 7.73
C TRP A 121 -14.46 2.29 8.72
N ALA A 122 -14.97 2.69 9.90
CA ALA A 122 -15.58 1.81 10.90
C ALA A 122 -17.02 1.45 10.48
N VAL A 123 -17.15 0.63 9.44
CA VAL A 123 -18.43 0.29 8.81
C VAL A 123 -18.61 -1.22 8.69
N THR A 124 -19.86 -1.67 8.77
CA THR A 124 -20.20 -3.06 8.42
C THR A 124 -20.05 -3.29 6.91
N ALA A 125 -20.09 -4.56 6.49
CA ALA A 125 -20.01 -4.90 5.07
C ALA A 125 -21.16 -4.29 4.25
N SER A 126 -22.38 -4.24 4.79
CA SER A 126 -23.53 -3.61 4.15
C SER A 126 -23.37 -2.10 4.05
N GLN A 127 -22.99 -1.46 5.16
CA GLN A 127 -22.74 -0.01 5.21
C GLN A 127 -21.63 0.43 4.25
N MET A 128 -20.62 -0.42 4.02
CA MET A 128 -19.57 -0.15 3.02
C MET A 128 -20.13 -0.10 1.59
N VAL A 129 -21.08 -0.98 1.23
CA VAL A 129 -21.74 -0.96 -0.09
C VAL A 129 -22.67 0.25 -0.20
N GLU A 130 -23.43 0.56 0.85
CA GLU A 130 -24.31 1.73 0.90
C GLU A 130 -23.52 3.06 0.75
N ARG A 131 -22.34 3.14 1.39
CA ARG A 131 -21.50 4.35 1.43
C ARG A 131 -20.33 4.33 0.44
N GLN A 132 -20.29 3.36 -0.48
CA GLN A 132 -19.15 3.11 -1.36
C GLN A 132 -18.70 4.35 -2.14
N ALA A 133 -19.63 5.20 -2.58
CA ALA A 133 -19.29 6.41 -3.32
C ALA A 133 -18.51 7.44 -2.46
N LEU A 134 -18.87 7.57 -1.19
CA LEU A 134 -18.18 8.46 -0.24
C LEU A 134 -16.79 7.90 0.08
N LEU A 135 -16.73 6.61 0.38
CA LEU A 135 -15.48 5.91 0.72
C LEU A 135 -14.48 5.89 -0.45
N LEU A 136 -14.96 5.73 -1.69
CA LEU A 136 -14.09 5.79 -2.87
C LEU A 136 -13.55 7.20 -3.14
N ARG A 137 -14.36 8.24 -2.89
CA ARG A 137 -13.88 9.63 -2.99
C ARG A 137 -12.82 9.93 -1.93
N ASP A 138 -13.01 9.43 -0.71
CA ASP A 138 -12.02 9.56 0.38
C ASP A 138 -10.68 8.90 0.02
N LEU A 139 -10.70 7.76 -0.69
CA LEU A 139 -9.50 7.11 -1.22
C LEU A 139 -8.90 7.81 -2.44
N GLY A 140 -9.45 8.94 -2.89
CA GLY A 140 -9.04 9.58 -4.15
C GLY A 140 -9.26 8.69 -5.38
N MET A 141 -10.27 7.82 -5.33
CA MET A 141 -10.69 6.88 -6.38
C MET A 141 -12.04 7.32 -6.97
N VAL A 142 -12.14 8.60 -7.35
CA VAL A 142 -13.40 9.24 -7.81
C VAL A 142 -13.89 8.63 -9.12
N GLU A 143 -12.98 8.25 -10.00
CA GLU A 143 -13.22 7.64 -11.30
C GLU A 143 -13.87 6.24 -11.21
N TYR A 144 -13.91 5.64 -10.02
CA TYR A 144 -14.50 4.33 -9.75
C TYR A 144 -15.94 4.42 -9.23
N VAL A 145 -16.39 5.62 -8.84
CA VAL A 145 -17.75 5.88 -8.32
C VAL A 145 -18.87 5.54 -9.32
N PRO A 146 -18.74 5.76 -10.64
CA PRO A 146 -19.82 5.48 -11.60
C PRO A 146 -20.20 3.99 -11.71
N THR A 147 -19.37 3.07 -11.21
CA THR A 147 -19.60 1.63 -11.27
C THR A 147 -19.79 1.01 -9.89
N PRO A 148 -20.91 1.28 -9.20
CA PRO A 148 -21.16 0.77 -7.86
C PRO A 148 -21.35 -0.75 -7.84
N PHE A 149 -21.02 -1.35 -6.69
CA PHE A 149 -21.38 -2.71 -6.34
C PHE A 149 -22.83 -2.75 -5.87
N GLN A 150 -23.58 -3.75 -6.35
CA GLN A 150 -24.99 -3.93 -6.01
C GLN A 150 -25.19 -4.70 -4.70
N SER A 151 -24.20 -5.50 -4.33
CA SER A 151 -24.26 -6.35 -3.14
C SER A 151 -22.89 -6.48 -2.47
N VAL A 152 -22.90 -6.90 -1.21
CA VAL A 152 -21.69 -7.26 -0.46
C VAL A 152 -20.96 -8.42 -1.15
N GLU A 153 -21.72 -9.37 -1.70
CA GLU A 153 -21.18 -10.53 -2.40
C GLU A 153 -20.43 -10.13 -3.67
N ASP A 154 -20.98 -9.22 -4.46
CA ASP A 154 -20.31 -8.71 -5.68
C ASP A 154 -19.00 -8.01 -5.36
N LEU A 155 -19.00 -7.21 -4.29
CA LEU A 155 -17.81 -6.52 -3.80
C LEU A 155 -16.77 -7.54 -3.31
N GLN A 156 -17.18 -8.58 -2.57
CA GLN A 156 -16.30 -9.66 -2.13
C GLN A 156 -15.70 -10.47 -3.27
N LYS A 157 -16.51 -10.87 -4.26
CA LYS A 157 -16.01 -11.58 -5.44
C LYS A 157 -15.02 -10.72 -6.23
N ALA A 158 -15.31 -9.44 -6.41
CA ALA A 158 -14.40 -8.53 -7.11
C ALA A 158 -13.07 -8.35 -6.37
N ALA A 159 -13.10 -8.19 -5.04
CA ALA A 159 -11.89 -8.07 -4.22
C ALA A 159 -11.06 -9.36 -4.20
N GLN A 160 -11.72 -10.53 -4.13
CA GLN A 160 -11.04 -11.83 -4.20
C GLN A 160 -10.35 -12.02 -5.55
N ARG A 161 -11.02 -11.67 -6.67
CA ARG A 161 -10.42 -11.71 -8.02
C ARG A 161 -9.20 -10.78 -8.11
N ALA A 162 -9.30 -9.59 -7.53
CA ALA A 162 -8.19 -8.64 -7.44
C ALA A 162 -6.96 -9.25 -6.75
N ARG A 163 -7.16 -9.80 -5.54
CA ARG A 163 -6.08 -10.44 -4.75
C ARG A 163 -5.50 -11.65 -5.46
N LYS A 164 -6.35 -12.47 -6.09
CA LYS A 164 -5.91 -13.62 -6.87
C LYS A 164 -5.04 -13.19 -8.04
N ARG A 165 -5.45 -12.14 -8.76
CA ARG A 165 -4.67 -11.59 -9.88
C ARG A 165 -3.31 -11.07 -9.43
N LEU A 166 -3.25 -10.32 -8.33
CA LEU A 166 -1.97 -9.88 -7.74
C LEU A 166 -1.09 -11.08 -7.34
N ARG A 167 -1.70 -12.11 -6.74
CA ARG A 167 -1.00 -13.34 -6.37
C ARG A 167 -0.45 -14.06 -7.61
N GLU A 168 -1.25 -14.21 -8.67
CA GLU A 168 -0.82 -14.82 -9.93
C GLU A 168 0.33 -14.02 -10.54
N TRP A 169 0.25 -12.69 -10.53
CA TRP A 169 1.30 -11.83 -11.08
C TRP A 169 2.62 -11.91 -10.33
N LEU A 170 2.57 -11.95 -8.99
CA LEU A 170 3.76 -12.16 -8.15
C LEU A 170 4.37 -13.56 -8.29
N ALA A 171 3.65 -14.50 -8.90
CA ALA A 171 4.16 -15.83 -9.21
C ALA A 171 4.84 -15.89 -10.60
N GLU A 172 4.59 -14.91 -11.47
CA GLU A 172 5.19 -14.84 -12.79
C GLU A 172 6.61 -14.27 -12.70
N GLU A 173 7.61 -14.96 -13.25
CA GLU A 173 9.01 -14.49 -13.29
C GLU A 173 9.18 -13.17 -14.06
N THR A 174 8.20 -12.81 -14.90
CA THR A 174 8.14 -11.51 -15.57
C THR A 174 7.87 -10.36 -14.61
N CYS A 175 7.37 -10.61 -13.41
CA CYS A 175 7.14 -9.57 -12.40
C CYS A 175 8.44 -8.84 -12.06
N ASP A 176 9.54 -9.57 -11.88
CA ASP A 176 10.86 -8.99 -11.56
C ASP A 176 11.36 -8.08 -12.68
N GLN A 177 11.16 -8.47 -13.94
CA GLN A 177 11.57 -7.67 -15.11
C GLN A 177 10.81 -6.34 -15.20
N HIS A 178 9.50 -6.35 -14.96
CA HIS A 178 8.70 -5.12 -15.01
C HIS A 178 8.91 -4.26 -13.76
N ILE A 179 9.15 -4.88 -12.60
CA ILE A 179 9.56 -4.19 -11.39
C ILE A 179 10.87 -3.45 -11.64
N ASP A 180 11.85 -4.08 -12.29
CA ASP A 180 13.12 -3.47 -12.66
C ASP A 180 12.94 -2.27 -13.60
N GLU A 181 12.01 -2.35 -14.57
CA GLU A 181 11.69 -1.25 -15.49
C GLU A 181 11.04 -0.06 -14.77
N VAL A 182 10.11 -0.30 -13.84
CA VAL A 182 9.40 0.76 -13.10
C VAL A 182 10.28 1.37 -12.00
N SER A 183 11.16 0.57 -11.40
CA SER A 183 12.05 0.99 -10.32
C SER A 183 13.40 1.52 -10.81
N GLY A 184 13.77 1.28 -12.08
CA GLY A 184 15.04 1.71 -12.66
C GLY A 184 16.28 0.99 -12.08
N TRP A 185 16.10 -0.16 -11.44
CA TRP A 185 17.11 -0.81 -10.59
C TRP A 185 18.37 -1.31 -11.31
N ARG A 186 18.39 -1.38 -12.64
CA ARG A 186 19.52 -1.94 -13.42
C ARG A 186 20.57 -0.95 -13.92
N TYR A 187 20.50 0.33 -13.54
CA TYR A 187 21.51 1.34 -13.91
C TYR A 187 22.39 1.85 -12.75
N LEU A 188 22.40 1.15 -11.61
CA LEU A 188 23.25 1.51 -10.44
C LEU A 188 23.94 0.30 -9.81
N ILE A 189 24.51 -0.59 -10.63
CA ILE A 189 25.66 -1.44 -10.25
C ILE A 189 26.70 -1.35 -11.34
#